data_AF-A0A7X7RG73-F1
#
_entry.id   AF-A0A7X7RG73-F1
#
_cell.length_a   1.000
_cell.length_b   1.000
_cell.length_c   1.000
_cell.angle_alpha   90.00
_cell.angle_beta   90.00
_cell.angle_gamma   90.00
#
_symmetry.space_group_name_H-M   'P 1'
#
loop_
_entity.id
_entity.type
_entity.pdbx_description
1 polymer ?
#
loop_
_entity_poly.entity_id
_entity_poly.type
_entity_poly.pdbx_seq_one_letter_code
_entity_poly.pdbx_strand_id
1 'polypeptide(L)' 'MMGLGGCRLCIHPRPARVEEARRILQLPTSLVPVAAVALGVPQQTRPPRTRFDKKKVHREIW' A
#
# COMPACT_ATOMS: atom_id res chain seq x y z
N MET A 1 14.17 -14.67 7.65
CA MET A 1 13.24 -13.85 6.84
C MET A 1 12.19 -14.79 6.25
N MET A 2 10.90 -14.42 6.22
CA MET A 2 9.80 -15.31 5.78
C MET A 2 9.76 -15.60 4.26
N GLY A 3 10.66 -15.02 3.45
CA GLY A 3 10.76 -15.31 2.01
C GLY A 3 9.58 -14.82 1.14
N LEU A 4 8.67 -14.02 1.70
CA LEU A 4 7.48 -13.53 1.01
C LEU A 4 7.75 -12.22 0.25
N GLY A 5 7.06 -12.08 -0.89
CA GLY A 5 6.90 -10.81 -1.60
C GLY A 5 5.57 -10.16 -1.23
N GLY A 6 5.53 -8.83 -1.33
CA GLY A 6 4.34 -8.04 -1.05
C GLY A 6 4.16 -6.86 -2.00
N CYS A 7 2.90 -6.53 -2.31
CA CYS A 7 2.55 -5.32 -3.06
C CYS A 7 1.34 -4.62 -2.42
N ARG A 8 1.47 -3.31 -2.18
CA ARG A 8 0.36 -2.47 -1.71
C ARG A 8 -0.53 -2.09 -2.88
N LEU A 9 -1.81 -2.40 -2.77
CA LEU A 9 -2.85 -2.01 -3.72
C LEU A 9 -3.60 -0.79 -3.16
N CYS A 10 -3.53 0.34 -3.86
CA CYS A 10 -4.19 1.59 -3.44
C CYS A 10 -5.71 1.50 -3.64
N ILE A 11 -6.48 1.69 -2.56
CA ILE A 11 -7.94 1.71 -2.58
C ILE A 11 -8.43 3.14 -2.36
N HIS A 12 -8.24 3.69 -1.16
CA HIS A 12 -8.51 5.09 -0.85
C HIS A 12 -7.51 6.01 -1.57
N PRO A 13 -7.92 7.22 -2.04
CA PRO A 13 -9.21 7.88 -1.88
C PRO A 13 -10.26 7.62 -2.98
N ARG A 14 -10.03 6.66 -3.88
CA ARG A 14 -10.89 6.54 -5.07
C ARG A 14 -12.24 5.87 -4.72
N PRO A 15 -13.39 6.57 -4.82
CA PRO A 15 -14.67 6.04 -4.33
C PRO A 15 -15.06 4.70 -4.93
N ALA A 16 -14.87 4.54 -6.24
CA ALA A 16 -15.16 3.27 -6.92
C ALA A 16 -14.40 2.07 -6.33
N ARG A 17 -13.16 2.27 -5.86
CA ARG A 17 -12.37 1.20 -5.22
C ARG A 17 -12.81 0.97 -3.77
N VAL A 18 -13.14 2.04 -3.05
CA VAL A 18 -13.61 1.99 -1.67
C VAL A 18 -14.93 1.21 -1.59
N GLU A 19 -15.90 1.55 -2.45
CA GLU A 19 -17.20 0.88 -2.48
C GLU A 19 -17.10 -0.58 -2.92
N GLU A 20 -16.24 -0.88 -3.90
CA GLU A 20 -16.03 -2.26 -4.31
C GLU A 20 -15.35 -3.10 -3.22
N ALA A 21 -14.34 -2.56 -2.54
CA ALA A 21 -13.71 -3.23 -1.40
C ALA A 21 -14.71 -3.45 -0.25
N ARG A 22 -15.57 -2.46 0.02
CA ARG A 22 -16.65 -2.55 0.99
C ARG A 22 -17.63 -3.67 0.63
N ARG A 23 -18.04 -3.75 -0.64
CA ARG A 23 -18.97 -4.77 -1.14
C ARG A 23 -18.39 -6.17 -1.03
N ILE A 24 -17.15 -6.38 -1.49
CA ILE A 24 -16.48 -7.69 -1.49
C ILE A 24 -16.27 -8.19 -0.05
N LEU A 25 -15.80 -7.32 0.84
CA LEU A 25 -15.44 -7.68 2.21
C LEU A 25 -16.60 -7.48 3.20
N GLN A 26 -17.77 -7.08 2.72
CA GLN A 26 -18.98 -6.82 3.51
C GLN A 26 -18.72 -5.86 4.69
N LEU A 27 -17.97 -4.79 4.45
CA LEU A 27 -17.57 -3.86 5.51
C LEU A 27 -18.71 -2.88 5.86
N PRO A 28 -18.97 -2.61 7.15
CA PRO A 28 -19.91 -1.56 7.55
C PRO A 28 -19.39 -0.17 7.17
N THR A 29 -20.30 0.78 6.93
CA THR A 29 -19.99 2.15 6.44
C THR A 29 -19.05 2.94 7.35
N SER A 30 -18.99 2.59 8.64
CA SER A 30 -18.06 3.17 9.62
C SER A 30 -16.58 2.82 9.37
N LEU A 31 -16.29 1.81 8.56
CA LEU A 31 -14.92 1.41 8.22
C LEU A 31 -14.53 1.91 6.83
N VAL A 32 -13.31 2.44 6.71
CA VAL A 32 -12.74 2.91 5.44
C VAL A 32 -11.61 1.97 4.99
N PRO A 33 -11.79 1.18 3.91
CA PRO A 33 -10.71 0.37 3.35
C PRO A 33 -9.65 1.26 2.68
N VAL A 34 -8.47 1.37 3.30
CA VAL A 34 -7.39 2.24 2.81
C VAL A 34 -6.56 1.58 1.70
N ALA A 35 -6.24 0.31 1.87
CA ALA A 35 -5.42 -0.47 0.95
C ALA A 35 -5.63 -1.98 1.16
N ALA A 36 -5.26 -2.76 0.16
CA ALA A 36 -5.06 -4.21 0.29
C ALA A 36 -3.57 -4.53 0.10
N VAL A 37 -3.15 -5.67 0.62
CA VAL A 37 -1.78 -6.18 0.46
C VAL A 37 -1.85 -7.54 -0.22
N ALA A 38 -1.30 -7.63 -1.42
CA ALA A 38 -1.08 -8.92 -2.08
C ALA A 38 0.20 -9.54 -1.51
N LEU A 39 0.13 -10.78 -1.03
CA LEU A 39 1.25 -11.53 -0.47
C LEU A 39 1.41 -12.87 -1.19
N GLY A 40 2.65 -13.35 -1.32
CA GLY A 40 2.94 -14.66 -1.89
C GLY A 40 4.43 -14.96 -1.98
N VAL A 41 4.75 -16.16 -2.46
CA VAL A 41 6.15 -16.53 -2.79
C VAL A 41 6.55 -15.81 -4.09
N PRO A 42 7.60 -14.98 -4.09
CA PRO A 42 8.00 -14.24 -5.29
C PRO A 42 8.44 -15.17 -6.41
N GLN A 43 7.87 -15.00 -7.61
CA GLN A 43 8.40 -15.63 -8.83
C GLN A 43 9.72 -14.97 -9.28
N GLN A 44 9.95 -13.71 -8.88
CA GLN A 44 11.13 -12.93 -9.23
C GLN A 44 11.59 -12.12 -8.02
N THR A 45 12.90 -12.06 -7.81
CA THR A 45 13.51 -11.18 -6.80
C THR A 45 14.03 -9.91 -7.47
N ARG A 46 13.64 -8.75 -6.95
CA ARG A 46 14.15 -7.45 -7.41
C ARG A 46 15.06 -6.86 -6.32
N PRO A 47 16.17 -6.19 -6.69
CA PRO A 47 17.01 -5.53 -5.70
C PRO A 47 16.22 -4.41 -4.98
N PRO A 48 16.52 -4.15 -3.70
CA PRO A 48 15.94 -3.02 -2.98
C PRO A 48 16.16 -1.71 -3.74
N ARG A 49 15.11 -0.89 -3.79
CA ARG A 49 15.12 0.38 -4.52
C ARG A 49 15.40 1.52 -3.54
N THR A 50 16.46 2.29 -3.76
CA THR A 50 16.68 3.55 -3.01
C THR A 50 15.88 4.69 -3.64
N ARG A 51 15.27 5.52 -2.80
CA ARG A 51 14.53 6.74 -3.20
C ARG A 51 14.83 7.93 -2.30
N PHE A 52 16.00 7.91 -1.65
CA PHE A 52 16.49 9.03 -0.88
C PHE A 52 16.69 10.26 -1.77
N ASP A 53 16.25 11.42 -1.28
CA ASP A 53 16.44 12.72 -1.91
C ASP A 53 16.78 13.73 -0.83
N LYS A 54 18.02 14.23 -0.85
CA LYS A 54 18.53 15.20 0.14
C LYS A 54 17.71 16.49 0.15
N LYS A 55 17.06 16.86 -0.96
CA LYS A 55 16.22 18.06 -1.06
C LYS A 55 14.93 17.97 -0.23
N LYS A 56 14.53 16.75 0.15
CA LYS A 56 13.37 16.50 1.03
C LYS A 56 13.75 16.41 2.51
N VAL A 57 15.01 16.71 2.85
CA VAL A 57 15.51 16.71 4.22
C VAL A 57 15.69 18.16 4.65
N HIS A 58 14.88 18.56 5.63
CA HIS A 58 14.83 19.91 6.17
C HIS A 58 15.37 19.89 7.61
N ARG A 59 16.20 20.86 7.98
CA ARG A 59 16.81 20.95 9.33
C ARG A 59 16.32 22.22 9.99
N GLU A 60 15.85 22.08 11.24
CA GLU A 60 15.26 23.13 12.08
C GLU A 60 13.96 23.74 11.54
N ILE A 61 13.94 24.11 10.26
CA ILE A 61 12.81 24.68 9.55
C ILE A 61 12.60 23.94 8.23
N TRP A 62 11.38 24.00 7.72
CA TRP A 62 11.04 23.55 6.37
C TRP A 62 11.76 24.37 5.30
#